data_AF-A0A6F9CZL7-F1
#
_entry.id   AF-A0A6F9CZL7-F1
#
_cell.length_a   1.000
_cell.length_b   1.000
_cell.length_c   1.000
_cell.angle_alpha   90.00
_cell.angle_beta   90.00
_cell.angle_gamma   90.00
#
_symmetry.space_group_name_H-M   'P 1'
#
loop_
_entity.id
_entity.type
_entity.pdbx_description
1 polymer ?
#
loop_
_entity_poly.entity_id
_entity_poly.type
_entity_poly.pdbx_seq_one_letter_code
_entity_poly.pdbx_strand_id
1 'polypeptide(L)'
;SKDIGVQMHEELVKVTNELYTVMKTYHMYHTESISAESKLKEAEKQEEKQIGKANDVSTSLLRHDDRPQRRSSVKKMEKMKEKRQAKYSENKLKCTKARNDYLLNLAATNALVAKYYIHDVSDMIDCCDMGYHPSLARTLRTYLSAEYSLETSRHEGLDQLEGAVDAMDVRGDKHRVMDMHSQIFCPPARFDYQPHMGDEPMQTELLMRHHQLQSRLATLKIENEEVRKTLDATMQTLQDMLTVEDFDVSEAFQHSQSTESVKSASSDSYMSKANVAKRRANQQETEGFYFTKFKEYLNGSNLIVKLQAKHDLLKQTLGEGENNSSHGYNVIVPLLDHNAVHRGITSTLKH
;
A
#
# COMPACT_ATOMS: atom_id res chain seq x y z
N SER A 1 -36.93 -4.54 -6.90
CA SER A 1 -36.90 -5.84 -6.20
C SER A 1 -37.91 -5.91 -5.06
N LYS A 2 -37.98 -4.91 -4.16
CA LYS A 2 -38.97 -4.87 -3.06
C LYS A 2 -40.41 -5.17 -3.51
N ASP A 3 -40.89 -4.50 -4.56
CA ASP A 3 -42.27 -4.67 -5.03
C ASP A 3 -42.55 -6.08 -5.57
N ILE A 4 -41.55 -6.72 -6.19
CA ILE A 4 -41.62 -8.12 -6.64
C ILE A 4 -41.75 -9.06 -5.42
N GLY A 5 -40.96 -8.80 -4.36
CA GLY A 5 -41.05 -9.55 -3.12
C GLY A 5 -42.39 -9.42 -2.41
N VAL A 6 -42.96 -8.21 -2.39
CA VAL A 6 -44.31 -7.97 -1.87
C VAL A 6 -45.34 -8.76 -2.69
N GLN A 7 -45.29 -8.66 -4.02
CA GLN A 7 -46.23 -9.35 -4.91
C GLN A 7 -46.18 -10.88 -4.73
N MET A 8 -44.98 -11.47 -4.66
CA MET A 8 -44.80 -12.90 -4.43
C MET A 8 -45.35 -13.36 -3.06
N HIS A 9 -45.17 -12.52 -2.04
CA HIS A 9 -45.73 -12.79 -0.72
C HIS A 9 -47.26 -12.69 -0.69
N GLU A 10 -47.84 -11.71 -1.38
CA GLU A 10 -49.29 -11.56 -1.53
C GLU A 10 -49.93 -12.77 -2.23
N GLU A 11 -49.28 -13.33 -3.25
CA GLU A 11 -49.74 -14.53 -3.96
C GLU A 11 -49.77 -15.75 -3.03
N LEU A 12 -48.73 -15.91 -2.19
CA LEU A 12 -48.66 -16.96 -1.16
C LEU A 12 -49.80 -16.87 -0.15
N VAL A 13 -50.06 -15.66 0.35
CA VAL A 13 -51.16 -15.39 1.29
C VAL A 13 -52.50 -15.70 0.63
N LYS A 14 -52.68 -15.30 -0.63
CA LYS A 14 -53.90 -15.57 -1.40
C LYS A 14 -54.18 -17.07 -1.52
N VAL A 15 -53.19 -17.85 -1.97
CA VAL A 15 -53.36 -19.32 -2.14
C VAL A 15 -53.58 -20.03 -0.80
N THR A 16 -52.98 -19.54 0.28
CA THR A 16 -53.22 -20.08 1.63
C THR A 16 -54.65 -19.80 2.11
N ASN A 17 -55.18 -18.60 1.83
CA ASN A 17 -56.57 -18.22 2.15
C ASN A 17 -57.59 -19.04 1.33
N GLU A 18 -57.29 -19.29 0.05
CA GLU A 18 -58.10 -20.16 -0.81
C GLU A 18 -58.17 -21.59 -0.26
N LEU A 19 -57.03 -22.18 0.12
CA LEU A 19 -56.97 -23.51 0.73
C LEU A 19 -57.83 -23.61 2.00
N TYR A 20 -57.77 -22.59 2.86
CA TYR A 20 -58.58 -22.54 4.08
C TYR A 20 -60.09 -22.54 3.78
N THR A 21 -60.51 -21.84 2.73
CA THR A 21 -61.90 -21.79 2.28
C THR A 21 -62.39 -23.13 1.73
N VAL A 22 -61.56 -23.81 0.93
CA VAL A 22 -61.88 -25.14 0.37
C VAL A 22 -61.95 -26.19 1.48
N MET A 23 -61.02 -26.14 2.45
CA MET A 23 -61.02 -27.02 3.62
C MET A 23 -62.30 -26.87 4.47
N LYS A 24 -62.73 -25.63 4.73
CA LYS A 24 -64.00 -25.37 5.45
C LYS A 24 -65.20 -25.98 4.74
N THR A 25 -65.25 -25.86 3.42
CA THR A 25 -66.33 -26.42 2.60
C THR A 25 -66.35 -27.94 2.67
N TYR A 26 -65.19 -28.59 2.60
CA TYR A 26 -65.07 -30.03 2.82
C TYR A 26 -65.57 -30.45 4.21
N HIS A 27 -65.13 -29.78 5.28
CA HIS A 27 -65.56 -30.11 6.64
C HIS A 27 -67.08 -29.96 6.85
N MET A 28 -67.69 -28.94 6.24
CA MET A 28 -69.13 -28.73 6.27
C MET A 28 -69.87 -29.90 5.60
N TYR A 29 -69.52 -30.24 4.36
CA TYR A 29 -70.17 -31.36 3.65
C TYR A 29 -69.87 -32.73 4.28
N HIS A 30 -68.71 -32.89 4.91
CA HIS A 30 -68.39 -34.08 5.67
C HIS A 30 -69.34 -34.26 6.87
N THR A 31 -69.57 -33.19 7.62
CA THR A 31 -70.52 -33.17 8.74
C THR A 31 -71.95 -33.45 8.28
N GLU A 32 -72.38 -32.85 7.17
CA GLU A 32 -73.71 -33.12 6.58
C GLU A 32 -73.87 -34.55 6.08
N SER A 33 -72.81 -35.15 5.52
CA SER A 33 -72.78 -36.55 5.10
C SER A 33 -72.89 -37.49 6.29
N ILE A 34 -72.12 -37.26 7.36
CA ILE A 34 -72.20 -38.04 8.61
C ILE A 34 -73.60 -37.94 9.22
N SER A 35 -74.17 -36.74 9.28
CA SER A 35 -75.54 -36.53 9.80
C SER A 35 -76.59 -37.28 8.99
N ALA A 36 -76.48 -37.28 7.66
CA ALA A 36 -77.39 -38.02 6.78
C ALA A 36 -77.23 -39.54 6.94
N GLU A 37 -76.00 -40.03 7.11
CA GLU A 37 -75.70 -41.44 7.36
C GLU A 37 -76.30 -41.93 8.68
N SER A 38 -76.17 -41.15 9.77
CA SER A 38 -76.78 -41.49 11.06
C SER A 38 -78.30 -41.58 10.97
N LYS A 39 -78.95 -40.63 10.28
CA LYS A 39 -80.42 -40.65 10.07
C LYS A 39 -80.89 -41.84 9.25
N LEU A 40 -80.09 -42.26 8.26
CA LEU A 40 -80.35 -43.46 7.46
C LEU A 40 -80.24 -44.72 8.33
N LYS A 41 -79.15 -44.88 9.08
CA LYS A 41 -78.94 -45.98 10.03
C LYS A 41 -80.05 -46.09 11.07
N GLU A 42 -80.53 -44.95 11.58
CA GLU A 42 -81.70 -44.92 12.47
C GLU A 42 -82.99 -45.40 11.79
N ALA A 43 -83.18 -45.07 10.50
CA ALA A 43 -84.32 -45.53 9.70
C ALA A 43 -84.28 -47.04 9.51
N GLU A 44 -83.10 -47.58 9.17
CA GLU A 44 -82.84 -49.00 8.98
C GLU A 44 -83.12 -49.79 10.27
N LYS A 45 -82.64 -49.27 11.41
CA LYS A 45 -82.88 -49.88 12.72
C LYS A 45 -84.37 -49.83 13.14
N GLN A 46 -85.11 -48.80 12.72
CA GLN A 46 -86.57 -48.71 12.97
C GLN A 46 -87.35 -49.70 12.10
N GLU A 47 -86.91 -49.93 10.87
CA GLU A 47 -87.44 -50.95 9.95
C GLU A 47 -87.22 -52.36 10.48
N GLU A 48 -85.99 -52.71 10.87
CA GLU A 48 -85.68 -54.02 11.46
C GLU A 48 -86.50 -54.32 12.72
N LYS A 49 -86.73 -53.31 13.58
CA LYS A 49 -87.56 -53.45 14.79
C LYS A 49 -89.05 -53.69 14.50
N GLN A 50 -89.60 -53.20 13.39
CA GLN A 50 -91.01 -53.42 13.03
C GLN A 50 -91.21 -54.72 12.23
N ILE A 51 -90.24 -55.09 11.38
CA ILE A 51 -90.27 -56.37 10.66
C ILE A 51 -90.02 -57.53 11.63
N GLY A 52 -89.11 -57.37 12.60
CA GLY A 52 -88.89 -58.37 13.67
C GLY A 52 -90.13 -58.62 14.55
N LYS A 53 -90.89 -57.57 14.90
CA LYS A 53 -92.17 -57.70 15.64
C LYS A 53 -93.31 -58.30 14.81
N ALA A 54 -93.23 -58.26 13.48
CA ALA A 54 -94.22 -58.88 12.60
C ALA A 54 -94.06 -60.40 12.51
N ASN A 55 -92.83 -60.91 12.67
CA ASN A 55 -92.56 -62.35 12.69
C ASN A 55 -92.94 -63.02 14.03
N ASP A 56 -92.91 -62.31 15.15
CA ASP A 56 -93.31 -62.85 16.47
C ASP A 56 -94.83 -62.93 16.71
N VAL A 57 -95.64 -62.19 15.93
CA VAL A 57 -97.11 -62.11 16.09
C VAL A 57 -97.84 -62.94 15.00
N SER A 58 -97.18 -63.94 14.42
CA SER A 58 -97.78 -64.85 13.44
C SER A 58 -98.31 -66.17 14.05
N THR A 59 -98.33 -66.30 15.39
CA THR A 59 -98.76 -67.52 16.10
C THR A 59 -99.92 -67.34 17.09
N SER A 60 -100.69 -66.25 17.04
CA SER A 60 -101.95 -66.21 17.82
C SER A 60 -103.13 -65.54 17.11
N LEU A 61 -104.21 -66.32 17.12
CA LEU A 61 -105.52 -66.27 16.48
C LEU A 61 -106.26 -64.91 16.37
N LEU A 62 -106.96 -64.77 15.23
CA LEU A 62 -108.29 -64.15 15.03
C LEU A 62 -108.54 -62.73 15.56
N ARG A 63 -108.30 -61.69 14.74
CA ARG A 63 -109.24 -60.56 14.52
C ARG A 63 -109.03 -59.92 13.13
N HIS A 64 -110.10 -59.87 12.35
CA HIS A 64 -110.15 -59.36 10.98
C HIS A 64 -110.68 -57.92 11.00
N ASP A 65 -109.81 -56.94 11.27
CA ASP A 65 -110.08 -55.54 10.86
C ASP A 65 -108.84 -54.62 10.75
N ASP A 66 -107.62 -55.06 11.10
CA ASP A 66 -106.42 -54.17 11.08
C ASP A 66 -105.34 -54.56 10.04
N ARG A 67 -105.66 -55.46 9.11
CA ARG A 67 -104.72 -55.92 8.05
C ARG A 67 -104.34 -54.84 7.01
N PRO A 68 -105.21 -53.89 6.61
CA PRO A 68 -104.84 -52.83 5.67
C PRO A 68 -103.89 -51.78 6.29
N GLN A 69 -104.06 -51.50 7.59
CA GLN A 69 -103.34 -50.46 8.33
C GLN A 69 -101.85 -50.83 8.58
N ARG A 70 -101.55 -52.11 8.81
CA ARG A 70 -100.16 -52.60 9.00
C ARG A 70 -99.34 -52.63 7.71
N ARG A 71 -99.93 -53.01 6.56
CA ARG A 71 -99.25 -53.02 5.25
C ARG A 71 -98.89 -51.62 4.73
N SER A 72 -99.65 -50.59 5.10
CA SER A 72 -99.38 -49.20 4.70
C SER A 72 -98.24 -48.56 5.51
N SER A 73 -98.09 -48.91 6.80
CA SER A 73 -97.00 -48.44 7.67
C SER A 73 -95.62 -48.91 7.18
N VAL A 74 -95.49 -50.18 6.81
CA VAL A 74 -94.24 -50.76 6.28
C VAL A 74 -93.84 -50.08 4.97
N LYS A 75 -94.77 -49.93 4.02
CA LYS A 75 -94.52 -49.18 2.76
C LYS A 75 -94.14 -47.71 2.99
N LYS A 76 -94.71 -47.07 4.01
CA LYS A 76 -94.37 -45.68 4.39
C LYS A 76 -92.95 -45.58 4.97
N MET A 77 -92.51 -46.57 5.73
CA MET A 77 -91.15 -46.66 6.26
C MET A 77 -90.12 -46.97 5.18
N GLU A 78 -90.44 -47.89 4.27
CA GLU A 78 -89.60 -48.22 3.11
C GLU A 78 -89.35 -46.96 2.25
N LYS A 79 -90.42 -46.21 1.94
CA LYS A 79 -90.32 -44.92 1.24
C LYS A 79 -89.53 -43.86 2.03
N MET A 80 -89.61 -43.87 3.37
CA MET A 80 -88.84 -42.96 4.22
C MET A 80 -87.35 -43.31 4.23
N LYS A 81 -87.02 -44.60 4.28
CA LYS A 81 -85.64 -45.12 4.16
C LYS A 81 -85.07 -44.81 2.79
N GLU A 82 -85.81 -45.06 1.71
CA GLU A 82 -85.39 -44.75 0.34
C GLU A 82 -85.09 -43.25 0.19
N LYS A 83 -85.93 -42.36 0.75
CA LYS A 83 -85.67 -40.91 0.78
C LYS A 83 -84.39 -40.56 1.56
N ARG A 84 -84.13 -41.23 2.69
CA ARG A 84 -82.90 -41.01 3.48
C ARG A 84 -81.67 -41.58 2.78
N GLN A 85 -81.80 -42.69 2.05
CA GLN A 85 -80.76 -43.30 1.24
C GLN A 85 -80.34 -42.37 0.09
N ALA A 86 -81.32 -41.80 -0.62
CA ALA A 86 -81.07 -40.83 -1.68
C ALA A 86 -80.33 -39.58 -1.13
N LYS A 87 -80.78 -39.05 0.01
CA LYS A 87 -80.14 -37.89 0.65
C LYS A 87 -78.72 -38.17 1.16
N TYR A 88 -78.48 -39.35 1.73
CA TYR A 88 -77.13 -39.78 2.10
C TYR A 88 -76.24 -39.90 0.86
N SER A 89 -76.73 -40.52 -0.21
CA SER A 89 -75.96 -40.69 -1.45
C SER A 89 -75.58 -39.35 -2.09
N GLU A 90 -76.50 -38.38 -2.10
CA GLU A 90 -76.23 -37.01 -2.54
C GLU A 90 -75.19 -36.30 -1.67
N ASN A 91 -75.33 -36.36 -0.34
CA ASN A 91 -74.39 -35.73 0.60
C ASN A 91 -73.01 -36.39 0.55
N LYS A 92 -72.94 -37.72 0.40
CA LYS A 92 -71.70 -38.46 0.24
C LYS A 92 -70.98 -38.06 -1.04
N LEU A 93 -71.71 -37.88 -2.14
CA LEU A 93 -71.15 -37.39 -3.40
C LEU A 93 -70.61 -35.96 -3.25
N LYS A 94 -71.37 -35.05 -2.61
CA LYS A 94 -70.92 -33.67 -2.32
C LYS A 94 -69.66 -33.65 -1.45
N CYS A 95 -69.63 -34.44 -0.38
CA CYS A 95 -68.47 -34.59 0.49
C CYS A 95 -67.26 -35.14 -0.29
N THR A 96 -67.45 -36.14 -1.14
CA THR A 96 -66.37 -36.71 -1.96
C THR A 96 -65.80 -35.70 -2.94
N LYS A 97 -66.65 -34.92 -3.62
CA LYS A 97 -66.22 -33.85 -4.52
C LYS A 97 -65.40 -32.78 -3.78
N ALA A 98 -65.93 -32.27 -2.66
CA ALA A 98 -65.22 -31.27 -1.87
C ALA A 98 -63.91 -31.79 -1.26
N ARG A 99 -63.84 -33.09 -0.90
CA ARG A 99 -62.59 -33.73 -0.47
C ARG A 99 -61.56 -33.74 -1.59
N ASN A 100 -61.97 -34.09 -2.82
CA ASN A 100 -61.07 -34.11 -3.96
C ASN A 100 -60.57 -32.69 -4.29
N ASP A 101 -61.46 -31.70 -4.29
CA ASP A 101 -61.07 -30.29 -4.50
C ASP A 101 -60.10 -29.80 -3.42
N TYR A 102 -60.32 -30.19 -2.16
CA TYR A 102 -59.39 -29.90 -1.06
C TYR A 102 -58.02 -30.54 -1.29
N LEU A 103 -57.95 -31.81 -1.68
CA LEU A 103 -56.67 -32.48 -1.94
C LEU A 103 -55.90 -31.85 -3.12
N LEU A 104 -56.62 -31.44 -4.18
CA LEU A 104 -56.02 -30.75 -5.32
C LEU A 104 -55.45 -29.38 -4.92
N ASN A 105 -56.23 -28.59 -4.17
CA ASN A 105 -55.76 -27.30 -3.66
C ASN A 105 -54.59 -27.47 -2.67
N LEU A 106 -54.64 -28.46 -1.80
CA LEU A 106 -53.56 -28.76 -0.85
C LEU A 106 -52.24 -29.07 -1.57
N ALA A 107 -52.30 -29.87 -2.64
CA ALA A 107 -51.13 -30.18 -3.46
C ALA A 107 -50.58 -28.92 -4.15
N ALA A 108 -51.46 -28.09 -4.74
CA ALA A 108 -51.06 -26.85 -5.39
C ALA A 108 -50.43 -25.83 -4.40
N THR A 109 -51.06 -25.62 -3.24
CA THR A 109 -50.53 -24.74 -2.19
C THR A 109 -49.16 -25.22 -1.70
N ASN A 110 -48.99 -26.51 -1.42
CA ASN A 110 -47.71 -27.05 -0.98
C ASN A 110 -46.62 -26.88 -2.05
N ALA A 111 -46.94 -27.09 -3.33
CA ALA A 111 -46.00 -26.88 -4.43
C ALA A 111 -45.58 -25.41 -4.54
N LEU A 112 -46.52 -24.47 -4.41
CA LEU A 112 -46.22 -23.03 -4.45
C LEU A 112 -45.37 -22.58 -3.24
N VAL A 113 -45.71 -23.04 -2.03
CA VAL A 113 -44.92 -22.76 -0.82
C VAL A 113 -43.49 -23.29 -0.97
N ALA A 114 -43.34 -24.53 -1.45
CA ALA A 114 -42.03 -25.11 -1.69
C ALA A 114 -41.24 -24.30 -2.73
N LYS A 115 -41.85 -23.96 -3.88
CA LYS A 115 -41.20 -23.14 -4.92
C LYS A 115 -40.75 -21.78 -4.37
N TYR A 116 -41.60 -21.11 -3.60
CA TYR A 116 -41.27 -19.80 -3.05
C TYR A 116 -40.01 -19.84 -2.18
N TYR A 117 -39.96 -20.78 -1.22
CA TYR A 117 -38.85 -20.84 -0.26
C TYR A 117 -37.58 -21.51 -0.81
N ILE A 118 -37.70 -22.44 -1.76
CA ILE A 118 -36.55 -23.14 -2.34
C ILE A 118 -35.91 -22.33 -3.48
N HIS A 119 -36.73 -21.63 -4.29
CA HIS A 119 -36.27 -20.96 -5.50
C HIS A 119 -36.50 -19.45 -5.44
N ASP A 120 -37.75 -19.00 -5.31
CA ASP A 120 -38.08 -17.60 -5.57
C ASP A 120 -37.38 -16.63 -4.60
N VAL A 121 -37.22 -17.01 -3.33
CA VAL A 121 -36.45 -16.20 -2.35
C VAL A 121 -35.00 -16.02 -2.77
N SER A 122 -34.34 -17.09 -3.24
CA SER A 122 -32.95 -17.03 -3.71
C SER A 122 -32.84 -16.11 -4.93
N ASP A 123 -33.70 -16.33 -5.93
CA ASP A 123 -33.69 -15.56 -7.17
C ASP A 123 -34.00 -14.07 -6.92
N MET A 124 -34.85 -13.76 -5.94
CA MET A 124 -35.13 -12.38 -5.53
C MET A 124 -33.93 -11.70 -4.87
N ILE A 125 -33.13 -12.42 -4.08
CA ILE A 125 -31.90 -11.89 -3.48
C ILE A 125 -30.88 -11.62 -4.59
N ASP A 126 -30.66 -12.58 -5.49
CA ASP A 126 -29.77 -12.40 -6.63
C ASP A 126 -30.18 -11.20 -7.48
N CYS A 127 -31.49 -11.01 -7.70
CA CYS A 127 -32.04 -9.84 -8.38
C CYS A 127 -31.80 -8.53 -7.60
N CYS A 128 -31.79 -8.55 -6.27
CA CYS A 128 -31.46 -7.36 -5.45
C CYS A 128 -30.00 -6.97 -5.59
N ASP A 129 -29.11 -7.96 -5.66
CA ASP A 129 -27.65 -7.75 -5.70
C ASP A 129 -27.12 -7.45 -7.10
N MET A 130 -27.98 -7.51 -8.12
CA MET A 130 -27.64 -7.28 -9.52
C MET A 130 -26.85 -5.98 -9.71
N GLY A 131 -25.58 -6.15 -10.06
CA GLY A 131 -24.67 -5.06 -10.41
C GLY A 131 -24.04 -4.32 -9.23
N TYR A 132 -24.44 -4.58 -7.97
CA TYR A 132 -23.84 -3.91 -6.81
C TYR A 132 -22.35 -4.23 -6.66
N HIS A 133 -21.99 -5.50 -6.50
CA HIS A 133 -20.59 -5.91 -6.34
C HIS A 133 -19.71 -5.55 -7.54
N PRO A 134 -20.10 -5.80 -8.81
CA PRO A 134 -19.30 -5.39 -9.96
C PRO A 134 -19.08 -3.88 -10.03
N SER A 135 -20.09 -3.07 -9.70
CA SER A 135 -19.98 -1.60 -9.71
C SER A 135 -19.07 -1.11 -8.61
N LEU A 136 -19.25 -1.59 -7.37
CA LEU A 136 -18.37 -1.25 -6.25
C LEU A 136 -16.92 -1.66 -6.52
N ALA A 137 -16.71 -2.87 -7.04
CA ALA A 137 -15.39 -3.36 -7.36
C ALA A 137 -14.72 -2.55 -8.48
N ARG A 138 -15.48 -1.99 -9.43
CA ARG A 138 -14.95 -1.07 -10.44
C ARG A 138 -14.53 0.26 -9.82
N THR A 139 -15.34 0.82 -8.93
CA THR A 139 -15.01 2.06 -8.20
C THR A 139 -13.75 1.89 -7.37
N LEU A 140 -13.64 0.80 -6.60
CA LEU A 140 -12.46 0.52 -5.79
C LEU A 140 -11.21 0.27 -6.64
N ARG A 141 -11.33 -0.42 -7.79
CA ARG A 141 -10.19 -0.56 -8.72
C ARG A 141 -9.75 0.77 -9.33
N THR A 142 -10.71 1.68 -9.59
CA THR A 142 -10.38 3.02 -10.08
C THR A 142 -9.60 3.80 -9.03
N TYR A 143 -10.01 3.72 -7.77
CA TYR A 143 -9.29 4.30 -6.64
C TYR A 143 -7.86 3.73 -6.53
N LEU A 144 -7.73 2.40 -6.50
CA LEU A 144 -6.42 1.73 -6.45
C LEU A 144 -5.52 2.12 -7.62
N SER A 145 -6.07 2.18 -8.84
CA SER A 145 -5.32 2.62 -10.02
C SER A 145 -4.79 4.05 -9.88
N ALA A 146 -5.56 4.95 -9.27
CA ALA A 146 -5.13 6.33 -9.02
C ALA A 146 -4.01 6.38 -7.98
N GLU A 147 -4.14 5.66 -6.87
CA GLU A 147 -3.10 5.57 -5.82
C GLU A 147 -1.80 4.98 -6.36
N TYR A 148 -1.86 3.90 -7.15
CA TYR A 148 -0.66 3.33 -7.77
C TYR A 148 0.02 4.30 -8.72
N SER A 149 -0.75 5.04 -9.53
CA SER A 149 -0.18 6.02 -10.46
C SER A 149 0.48 7.18 -9.72
N LEU A 150 -0.11 7.63 -8.60
CA LEU A 150 0.46 8.65 -7.74
C LEU A 150 1.76 8.18 -7.08
N GLU A 151 1.78 6.93 -6.59
CA GLU A 151 2.98 6.33 -6.00
C GLU A 151 4.12 6.23 -7.02
N THR A 152 3.84 5.77 -8.25
CA THR A 152 4.83 5.75 -9.33
C THR A 152 5.37 7.14 -9.64
N SER A 153 4.50 8.14 -9.78
CA SER A 153 4.94 9.52 -10.05
C SER A 153 5.77 10.11 -8.91
N ARG A 154 5.46 9.76 -7.65
CA ARG A 154 6.28 10.14 -6.50
C ARG A 154 7.65 9.48 -6.54
N HIS A 155 7.70 8.19 -6.82
CA HIS A 155 8.96 7.44 -6.94
C HIS A 155 9.86 8.03 -8.03
N GLU A 156 9.32 8.31 -9.21
CA GLU A 156 10.06 8.99 -10.29
C GLU A 156 10.62 10.37 -9.88
N GLY A 157 9.90 11.10 -9.02
CA GLY A 157 10.38 12.36 -8.46
C GLY A 157 11.50 12.19 -7.44
N LEU A 158 11.45 11.12 -6.64
CA LEU A 158 12.51 10.76 -5.69
C LEU A 158 13.77 10.30 -6.43
N ASP A 159 13.65 9.48 -7.46
CA ASP A 159 14.77 9.02 -8.30
C ASP A 159 15.50 10.20 -8.96
N GLN A 160 14.76 11.22 -9.42
CA GLN A 160 15.36 12.44 -9.96
C GLN A 160 16.16 13.21 -8.91
N LEU A 161 15.66 13.29 -7.67
CA LEU A 161 16.36 13.94 -6.58
C LEU A 161 17.60 13.14 -6.18
N GLU A 162 17.50 11.82 -6.08
CA GLU A 162 18.64 10.92 -5.82
C GLU A 162 19.73 11.10 -6.89
N GLY A 163 19.34 11.10 -8.17
CA GLY A 163 20.27 11.38 -9.26
C GLY A 163 20.93 12.76 -9.18
N ALA A 164 20.23 13.78 -8.66
CA ALA A 164 20.80 15.11 -8.45
C ALA A 164 21.78 15.15 -7.26
N VAL A 165 21.50 14.37 -6.20
CA VAL A 165 22.40 14.19 -5.05
C VAL A 165 23.68 13.49 -5.50
N ASP A 166 23.57 12.41 -6.28
CA ASP A 166 24.72 11.67 -6.82
C ASP A 166 25.57 12.51 -7.79
N ALA A 167 24.93 13.44 -8.51
CA ALA A 167 25.59 14.33 -9.46
C ALA A 167 26.32 15.52 -8.80
N MET A 168 26.28 15.68 -7.46
CA MET A 168 26.99 16.76 -6.78
C MET A 168 28.51 16.62 -6.97
N ASP A 169 29.12 17.61 -7.63
CA ASP A 169 30.55 17.60 -7.96
C ASP A 169 31.24 18.91 -7.55
N VAL A 170 31.84 18.87 -6.35
CA VAL A 170 32.61 20.00 -5.78
C VAL A 170 33.78 20.41 -6.67
N ARG A 171 34.41 19.46 -7.38
CA ARG A 171 35.54 19.79 -8.27
C ARG A 171 35.02 20.48 -9.51
N GLY A 172 33.96 19.97 -10.13
CA GLY A 172 33.28 20.58 -11.27
C GLY A 172 32.78 22.00 -10.96
N ASP A 173 32.13 22.19 -9.82
CA ASP A 173 31.69 23.51 -9.35
C ASP A 173 32.84 24.51 -9.24
N LYS A 174 33.95 24.09 -8.63
CA LYS A 174 35.15 24.93 -8.55
C LYS A 174 35.67 25.36 -9.92
N HIS A 175 35.75 24.44 -10.89
CA HIS A 175 36.20 24.79 -12.24
C HIS A 175 35.23 25.76 -12.92
N ARG A 176 33.92 25.53 -12.80
CA ARG A 176 32.89 26.45 -13.32
C ARG A 176 33.06 27.88 -12.78
N VAL A 177 33.31 28.01 -11.47
CA VAL A 177 33.56 29.32 -10.84
C VAL A 177 34.83 29.97 -11.38
N MET A 178 35.92 29.20 -11.53
CA MET A 178 37.17 29.70 -12.07
C MET A 178 37.04 30.16 -13.53
N ASP A 179 36.31 29.41 -14.35
CA ASP A 179 36.07 29.74 -15.76
C ASP A 179 35.17 30.97 -15.91
N MET A 180 34.09 31.03 -15.14
CA MET A 180 33.13 32.15 -15.13
C MET A 180 33.79 33.48 -14.73
N HIS A 181 34.84 33.42 -13.90
CA HIS A 181 35.60 34.58 -13.45
C HIS A 181 37.06 34.53 -13.91
N SER A 182 37.31 34.01 -15.11
CA SER A 182 38.66 33.80 -15.64
C SER A 182 39.55 35.05 -15.56
N GLN A 183 39.01 36.26 -15.74
CA GLN A 183 39.74 37.53 -15.60
C GLN A 183 40.33 37.77 -14.20
N ILE A 184 39.76 37.18 -13.15
CA ILE A 184 40.25 37.28 -11.76
C ILE A 184 41.34 36.24 -11.49
N PHE A 185 41.20 35.05 -12.07
CA PHE A 185 42.05 33.89 -11.77
C PHE A 185 43.18 33.67 -12.78
N CYS A 186 43.20 34.40 -13.90
CA CYS A 186 44.30 34.36 -14.86
C CYS A 186 45.61 34.87 -14.25
N PRO A 187 46.71 34.10 -14.32
CA PRO A 187 48.01 34.56 -13.85
C PRO A 187 48.49 35.81 -14.62
N PRO A 188 49.06 36.83 -13.94
CA PRO A 188 49.64 37.99 -14.61
C PRO A 188 50.92 37.62 -15.36
N ALA A 189 51.37 38.53 -16.25
CA ALA A 189 52.66 38.42 -16.92
C ALA A 189 53.81 38.35 -15.91
N ARG A 190 54.89 37.66 -16.29
CA ARG A 190 56.11 37.57 -15.46
C ARG A 190 56.80 38.94 -15.41
N PHE A 191 57.54 39.16 -14.33
CA PHE A 191 58.40 40.33 -14.19
C PHE A 191 59.73 40.08 -14.89
N ASP A 192 60.20 41.08 -15.63
CA ASP A 192 61.49 41.06 -16.32
C ASP A 192 62.53 41.90 -15.56
N TYR A 193 63.80 41.51 -15.68
CA TYR A 193 64.92 42.29 -15.12
C TYR A 193 65.09 43.60 -15.90
N GLN A 194 65.24 44.72 -15.18
CA GLN A 194 65.49 46.05 -15.75
C GLN A 194 66.93 46.48 -15.43
N PRO A 195 67.86 46.46 -16.40
CA PRO A 195 69.24 46.86 -16.18
C PRO A 195 69.35 48.33 -15.74
N HIS A 196 70.21 48.63 -14.77
CA HIS A 196 70.48 50.00 -14.33
C HIS A 196 71.97 50.33 -14.48
N MET A 197 72.29 51.43 -15.16
CA MET A 197 73.61 52.10 -15.21
C MET A 197 74.86 51.20 -15.22
N GLY A 198 74.89 50.16 -16.06
CA GLY A 198 76.10 49.36 -16.28
C GLY A 198 76.39 48.32 -15.19
N ASP A 199 75.36 47.71 -14.59
CA ASP A 199 75.50 46.60 -13.63
C ASP A 199 76.56 45.55 -14.06
N GLU A 200 77.62 45.41 -13.25
CA GLU A 200 78.62 44.35 -13.37
C GLU A 200 78.43 43.26 -12.30
N PRO A 201 78.58 41.96 -12.63
CA PRO A 201 78.28 40.87 -11.69
C PRO A 201 79.39 40.65 -10.63
N MET A 202 79.03 40.70 -9.34
CA MET A 202 79.89 40.26 -8.22
C MET A 202 79.88 38.73 -8.08
N GLN A 203 81.05 38.09 -8.16
CA GLN A 203 81.17 36.62 -8.18
C GLN A 203 81.50 35.96 -6.82
N THR A 204 82.23 36.63 -5.93
CA THR A 204 82.85 35.96 -4.77
C THR A 204 81.89 35.73 -3.58
N GLU A 205 80.84 36.55 -3.42
CA GLU A 205 79.86 36.42 -2.31
C GLU A 205 78.80 35.32 -2.56
N LEU A 206 78.69 34.84 -3.80
CA LEU A 206 77.62 33.95 -4.25
C LEU A 206 77.75 32.51 -3.73
N LEU A 207 78.98 32.00 -3.57
CA LEU A 207 79.25 30.62 -3.11
C LEU A 207 78.82 30.38 -1.65
N MET A 208 79.24 31.26 -0.73
CA MET A 208 78.84 31.15 0.68
C MET A 208 77.32 31.27 0.84
N ARG A 209 76.71 32.18 0.07
CA ARG A 209 75.26 32.38 0.06
C ARG A 209 74.50 31.15 -0.45
N HIS A 210 75.03 30.48 -1.48
CA HIS A 210 74.45 29.24 -2.00
C HIS A 210 74.43 28.13 -0.93
N HIS A 211 75.55 27.90 -0.23
CA HIS A 211 75.61 26.87 0.80
C HIS A 211 74.70 27.19 2.00
N GLN A 212 74.63 28.46 2.42
CA GLN A 212 73.71 28.89 3.48
C GLN A 212 72.23 28.65 3.10
N LEU A 213 71.85 28.95 1.86
CA LEU A 213 70.49 28.68 1.36
C LEU A 213 70.20 27.18 1.31
N GLN A 214 71.15 26.36 0.87
CA GLN A 214 71.02 24.91 0.79
C GLN A 214 70.71 24.30 2.17
N SER A 215 71.50 24.65 3.19
CA SER A 215 71.30 24.16 4.56
C SER A 215 69.96 24.61 5.14
N ARG A 216 69.60 25.89 4.95
CA ARG A 216 68.31 26.42 5.43
C ARG A 216 67.11 25.77 4.74
N LEU A 217 67.21 25.50 3.44
CA LEU A 217 66.17 24.80 2.67
C LEU A 217 65.98 23.37 3.16
N ALA A 218 67.06 22.66 3.50
CA ALA A 218 66.97 21.30 4.02
C ALA A 218 66.14 21.25 5.31
N THR A 219 66.42 22.14 6.27
CA THR A 219 65.66 22.25 7.52
C THR A 219 64.19 22.61 7.28
N LEU A 220 63.93 23.69 6.52
CA LEU A 220 62.56 24.17 6.27
C LEU A 220 61.70 23.12 5.55
N LYS A 221 62.28 22.33 4.64
CA LYS A 221 61.56 21.26 3.95
C LYS A 221 61.11 20.16 4.91
N ILE A 222 61.94 19.80 5.88
CA ILE A 222 61.58 18.79 6.91
C ILE A 222 60.48 19.35 7.80
N GLU A 223 60.65 20.55 8.35
CA GLU A 223 59.66 21.21 9.22
C GLU A 223 58.31 21.36 8.51
N ASN A 224 58.30 21.84 7.26
CA ASN A 224 57.06 22.04 6.50
C ASN A 224 56.38 20.71 6.13
N GLU A 225 57.14 19.66 5.89
CA GLU A 225 56.62 18.31 5.63
C GLU A 225 55.93 17.72 6.88
N GLU A 226 56.45 17.98 8.08
CA GLU A 226 55.79 17.59 9.33
C GLU A 226 54.46 18.34 9.53
N VAL A 227 54.43 19.64 9.22
CA VAL A 227 53.19 20.42 9.23
C VAL A 227 52.21 19.89 8.19
N ARG A 228 52.67 19.52 6.98
CA ARG A 228 51.83 18.93 5.93
C ARG A 228 51.19 17.62 6.37
N LYS A 229 51.96 16.71 6.99
CA LYS A 229 51.41 15.45 7.53
C LYS A 229 50.35 15.68 8.59
N THR A 230 50.57 16.65 9.48
CA THR A 230 49.60 17.03 10.51
C THR A 230 48.32 17.60 9.87
N LEU A 231 48.47 18.43 8.85
CA LEU A 231 47.36 19.00 8.08
C LEU A 231 46.55 17.91 7.36
N ASP A 232 47.22 16.98 6.66
CA ASP A 232 46.59 15.88 5.93
C ASP A 232 45.82 14.96 6.88
N ALA A 233 46.40 14.63 8.04
CA ALA A 233 45.72 13.84 9.07
C ALA A 233 44.48 14.55 9.64
N THR A 234 44.58 15.86 9.89
CA THR A 234 43.44 16.67 10.38
C THR A 234 42.34 16.75 9.33
N MET A 235 42.70 16.90 8.05
CA MET A 235 41.76 16.89 6.93
C MET A 235 41.02 15.57 6.84
N GLN A 236 41.71 14.44 6.99
CA GLN A 236 41.07 13.13 7.03
C GLN A 236 40.08 13.02 8.18
N THR A 237 40.46 13.44 9.39
CA THR A 237 39.54 13.46 10.54
C THR A 237 38.30 14.32 10.28
N LEU A 238 38.46 15.48 9.62
CA LEU A 238 37.32 16.32 9.22
C LEU A 238 36.42 15.62 8.20
N GLN A 239 37.00 14.95 7.21
CA GLN A 239 36.24 14.18 6.23
C GLN A 239 35.44 13.07 6.92
N ASP A 240 36.07 12.28 7.78
CA ASP A 240 35.40 11.20 8.51
C ASP A 240 34.22 11.71 9.37
N MET A 241 34.35 12.91 9.96
CA MET A 241 33.25 13.54 10.71
C MET A 241 32.12 14.06 9.81
N LEU A 242 32.42 14.46 8.57
CA LEU A 242 31.47 15.07 7.64
C LEU A 242 30.73 14.05 6.76
N THR A 243 31.31 12.88 6.53
CA THR A 243 30.75 11.82 5.66
C THR A 243 30.05 10.73 6.44
N VAL A 244 29.60 11.01 7.66
CA VAL A 244 28.80 10.07 8.45
C VAL A 244 27.45 9.83 7.76
N GLU A 245 27.10 8.56 7.54
CA GLU A 245 25.84 8.16 6.91
C GLU A 245 24.70 8.08 7.94
N ASP A 246 24.23 9.23 8.43
CA ASP A 246 23.18 9.32 9.44
C ASP A 246 21.80 9.78 8.89
N PHE A 247 21.56 9.53 7.61
CA PHE A 247 20.35 9.93 6.88
C PHE A 247 19.24 8.87 6.83
N ASP A 248 19.50 7.60 7.18
CA ASP A 248 18.46 6.56 7.26
C ASP A 248 17.54 6.79 8.46
N VAL A 249 16.24 6.93 8.19
CA VAL A 249 15.19 7.19 9.18
C VAL A 249 14.15 6.08 9.25
N SER A 250 14.44 4.90 8.68
CA SER A 250 13.52 3.76 8.62
C SER A 250 12.98 3.34 10.00
N GLU A 251 13.80 3.44 11.04
CA GLU A 251 13.38 3.16 12.43
C GLU A 251 12.25 4.07 12.92
N ALA A 252 12.14 5.30 12.41
CA ALA A 252 11.07 6.23 12.80
C ALA A 252 9.68 5.80 12.28
N PHE A 253 9.64 4.92 11.28
CA PHE A 253 8.40 4.42 10.68
C PHE A 253 8.04 2.99 11.13
N GLN A 254 8.85 2.39 12.01
CA GLN A 254 8.53 1.12 12.66
C GLN A 254 7.41 1.31 13.70
N HIS A 255 6.16 1.19 13.26
CA HIS A 255 5.02 1.16 14.16
C HIS A 255 4.83 -0.28 14.66
N SER A 256 5.13 -0.53 15.93
CA SER A 256 4.65 -1.73 16.63
C SER A 256 3.13 -1.80 16.49
N GLN A 257 2.58 -2.89 15.95
CA GLN A 257 1.12 -3.13 15.90
C GLN A 257 0.48 -3.29 17.29
N SER A 258 1.24 -3.17 18.37
CA SER A 258 0.74 -3.21 19.74
C SER A 258 0.32 -1.83 20.21
N THR A 259 -0.94 -1.70 20.63
CA THR A 259 -1.51 -0.55 21.34
C THR A 259 -0.92 -0.33 22.74
N GLU A 260 0.30 -0.82 23.01
CA GLU A 260 0.91 -0.78 24.33
C GLU A 260 2.05 0.24 24.34
N SER A 261 1.73 1.40 24.92
CA SER A 261 2.66 2.35 25.55
C SER A 261 3.94 2.68 24.77
N VAL A 262 3.88 3.74 23.97
CA VAL A 262 5.03 4.58 23.60
C VAL A 262 5.65 5.19 24.86
N LYS A 263 6.44 4.41 25.59
CA LYS A 263 7.47 4.91 26.50
C LYS A 263 8.80 4.88 25.75
N SER A 264 9.08 6.02 25.13
CA SER A 264 10.44 6.59 25.04
C SER A 264 11.56 5.60 24.69
N ALA A 265 11.64 5.20 23.42
CA ALA A 265 12.88 4.70 22.83
C ALA A 265 13.90 5.83 22.55
N SER A 266 13.78 6.99 23.21
CA SER A 266 14.46 8.23 22.81
C SER A 266 15.41 8.82 23.85
N SER A 267 15.71 8.13 24.95
CA SER A 267 16.55 8.74 26.00
C SER A 267 18.06 8.63 25.74
N ASP A 268 18.52 7.63 24.98
CA ASP A 268 19.97 7.42 24.70
C ASP A 268 20.28 7.32 23.19
N SER A 269 19.52 8.03 22.36
CA SER A 269 19.81 8.08 20.92
C SER A 269 21.07 8.91 20.64
N TYR A 270 21.88 8.44 19.70
CA TYR A 270 22.99 9.17 19.05
C TYR A 270 22.62 10.60 18.64
N MET A 271 21.32 10.89 18.47
CA MET A 271 20.75 12.18 18.08
C MET A 271 20.22 13.04 19.25
N SER A 272 20.54 12.71 20.51
CA SER A 272 20.23 13.58 21.64
C SER A 272 20.84 14.99 21.45
N LYS A 273 20.07 16.04 21.78
CA LYS A 273 20.48 17.45 21.61
C LYS A 273 21.86 17.75 22.23
N ALA A 274 22.17 17.14 23.37
CA ALA A 274 23.47 17.31 24.04
C ALA A 274 24.62 16.64 23.27
N ASN A 275 24.39 15.46 22.69
CA ASN A 275 25.37 14.74 21.88
C ASN A 275 25.64 15.47 20.55
N VAL A 276 24.60 15.99 19.90
CA VAL A 276 24.73 16.79 18.66
C VAL A 276 25.53 18.07 18.91
N ALA A 277 25.23 18.80 19.99
CA ALA A 277 25.98 20.01 20.35
C ALA A 277 27.46 19.72 20.63
N LYS A 278 27.75 18.62 21.34
CA LYS A 278 29.12 18.19 21.62
C LYS A 278 29.89 17.82 20.34
N ARG A 279 29.28 17.06 19.42
CA ARG A 279 29.90 16.72 18.12
C ARG A 279 30.22 17.98 17.32
N ARG A 280 29.27 18.92 17.25
CA ARG A 280 29.45 20.18 16.52
C ARG A 280 30.58 21.04 17.10
N ALA A 281 30.70 21.12 18.42
CA ALA A 281 31.79 21.84 19.07
C ALA A 281 33.16 21.21 18.74
N ASN A 282 33.25 19.87 18.80
CA ASN A 282 34.47 19.14 18.43
C ASN A 282 34.86 19.34 16.96
N GLN A 283 33.87 19.32 16.05
CA GLN A 283 34.08 19.61 14.64
C GLN A 283 34.66 21.02 14.44
N GLN A 284 34.08 22.04 15.08
CA GLN A 284 34.55 23.43 14.98
C GLN A 284 35.97 23.62 15.52
N GLU A 285 36.31 22.96 16.63
CA GLU A 285 37.67 22.98 17.16
C GLU A 285 38.67 22.35 16.17
N THR A 286 38.30 21.22 15.58
CA THR A 286 39.11 20.54 14.57
C THR A 286 39.28 21.38 13.30
N GLU A 287 38.21 22.06 12.84
CA GLU A 287 38.26 23.03 11.72
C GLU A 287 39.21 24.19 12.04
N GLY A 288 39.13 24.75 13.26
CA GLY A 288 40.02 25.81 13.72
C GLY A 288 41.49 25.37 13.73
N PHE A 289 41.77 24.14 14.17
CA PHE A 289 43.10 23.56 14.11
C PHE A 289 43.58 23.35 12.67
N TYR A 290 42.72 22.83 11.79
CA TYR A 290 43.00 22.68 10.35
C TYR A 290 43.42 24.02 9.72
N PHE A 291 42.65 25.09 9.91
CA PHE A 291 42.99 26.40 9.34
C PHE A 291 44.30 26.97 9.90
N THR A 292 44.56 26.72 11.18
CA THR A 292 45.83 27.11 11.82
C THR A 292 47.02 26.41 11.14
N LYS A 293 46.92 25.10 10.96
CA LYS A 293 47.96 24.29 10.29
C LYS A 293 48.08 24.59 8.80
N PHE A 294 46.98 24.85 8.11
CA PHE A 294 46.98 25.25 6.70
C PHE A 294 47.72 26.57 6.50
N LYS A 295 47.47 27.56 7.36
CA LYS A 295 48.20 28.84 7.34
C LYS A 295 49.69 28.66 7.61
N GLU A 296 50.06 27.83 8.58
CA GLU A 296 51.45 27.49 8.89
C GLU A 296 52.15 26.82 7.69
N TYR A 297 51.50 25.82 7.08
CA TYR A 297 51.96 25.13 5.88
C TYR A 297 52.18 26.12 4.72
N LEU A 298 51.19 26.96 4.41
CA LEU A 298 51.30 27.95 3.34
C LEU A 298 52.46 28.93 3.56
N ASN A 299 52.65 29.41 4.79
CA ASN A 299 53.74 30.32 5.09
C ASN A 299 55.12 29.66 4.91
N GLY A 300 55.27 28.42 5.39
CA GLY A 300 56.51 27.66 5.21
C GLY A 300 56.77 27.32 3.73
N SER A 301 55.74 26.85 3.02
CA SER A 301 55.82 26.53 1.58
C SER A 301 56.18 27.76 0.75
N ASN A 302 55.56 28.91 1.02
CA ASN A 302 55.90 30.18 0.38
C ASN A 302 57.35 30.59 0.64
N LEU A 303 57.87 30.39 1.85
CA LEU A 303 59.28 30.68 2.15
C LEU A 303 60.22 29.71 1.41
N ILE A 304 59.89 28.42 1.38
CA ILE A 304 60.65 27.40 0.64
C ILE A 304 60.71 27.77 -0.84
N VAL A 305 59.59 28.09 -1.49
CA VAL A 305 59.56 28.49 -2.90
C VAL A 305 60.46 29.70 -3.17
N LYS A 306 60.41 30.73 -2.32
CA LYS A 306 61.27 31.92 -2.45
C LYS A 306 62.76 31.59 -2.32
N LEU A 307 63.13 30.76 -1.33
CA LEU A 307 64.53 30.40 -1.10
C LEU A 307 65.05 29.42 -2.15
N GLN A 308 64.20 28.50 -2.61
CA GLN A 308 64.51 27.52 -3.65
C GLN A 308 64.78 28.21 -4.98
N ALA A 309 63.94 29.18 -5.38
CA ALA A 309 64.19 29.96 -6.60
C ALA A 309 65.54 30.71 -6.58
N LYS A 310 65.92 31.29 -5.43
CA LYS A 310 67.23 31.95 -5.25
C LYS A 310 68.39 30.95 -5.30
N HIS A 311 68.23 29.82 -4.61
CA HIS A 311 69.21 28.73 -4.59
C HIS A 311 69.45 28.20 -6.00
N ASP A 312 68.40 27.94 -6.77
CA ASP A 312 68.49 27.36 -8.11
C ASP A 312 69.16 28.32 -9.11
N LEU A 313 68.85 29.62 -9.02
CA LEU A 313 69.54 30.64 -9.81
C LEU A 313 71.04 30.69 -9.48
N LEU A 314 71.41 30.68 -8.19
CA LEU A 314 72.82 30.66 -7.78
C LEU A 314 73.53 29.38 -8.21
N LYS A 315 72.86 28.23 -8.12
CA LYS A 315 73.41 26.95 -8.55
C LYS A 315 73.73 26.98 -10.05
N GLN A 316 72.86 27.57 -10.86
CA GLN A 316 73.09 27.77 -12.30
C GLN A 316 74.30 28.68 -12.56
N THR A 317 74.36 29.85 -11.92
CA THR A 317 75.47 30.81 -12.08
C THR A 317 76.82 30.27 -11.58
N LEU A 318 76.81 29.46 -10.52
CA LEU A 318 78.02 28.87 -9.93
C LEU A 318 78.49 27.61 -10.70
N GLY A 319 77.58 26.82 -11.25
CA GLY A 319 77.90 25.63 -12.06
C GLY A 319 78.47 25.96 -13.45
N GLU A 320 78.11 27.11 -14.02
CA GLU A 320 78.73 27.64 -15.25
C GLU A 320 80.14 28.22 -15.00
N GLY A 321 80.49 28.52 -13.74
CA GLY A 321 81.81 29.06 -13.35
C GLY A 321 82.94 28.03 -13.32
N GLU A 322 82.66 26.73 -13.19
CA GLU A 322 83.70 25.69 -13.10
C GLU A 322 84.13 25.13 -14.48
N ASN A 323 83.37 25.38 -15.56
CA ASN A 323 83.65 24.82 -16.89
C ASN A 323 84.20 25.83 -17.93
N ASN A 324 84.37 27.11 -17.58
CA ASN A 324 84.82 28.14 -18.54
C ASN A 324 86.16 28.78 -18.15
N SER A 325 87.20 27.96 -18.07
CA SER A 325 88.57 28.40 -18.37
C SER A 325 88.82 28.30 -19.87
N SER A 326 88.18 29.17 -20.65
CA SER A 326 88.64 29.68 -21.97
C SER A 326 87.45 30.22 -22.78
N HIS A 327 87.62 31.43 -23.30
CA HIS A 327 86.77 32.16 -24.25
C HIS A 327 85.64 33.04 -23.66
N GLY A 328 85.91 34.35 -23.72
CA GLY A 328 84.96 35.34 -24.23
C GLY A 328 83.66 35.53 -23.46
N TYR A 329 83.67 36.55 -22.59
CA TYR A 329 82.51 37.17 -21.96
C TYR A 329 81.22 37.13 -22.81
N ASN A 330 80.29 36.29 -22.37
CA ASN A 330 78.86 36.39 -22.62
C ASN A 330 78.16 35.66 -21.46
N VAL A 331 77.92 36.38 -20.37
CA VAL A 331 76.98 35.91 -19.35
C VAL A 331 75.58 36.10 -19.95
N ILE A 332 75.17 35.13 -20.75
CA ILE A 332 73.78 34.97 -21.16
C ILE A 332 73.09 34.36 -19.94
N VAL A 333 72.25 35.13 -19.25
CA VAL A 333 71.25 34.57 -18.34
C VAL A 333 70.42 33.60 -19.18
N PRO A 334 70.47 32.27 -18.95
CA PRO A 334 69.74 31.37 -19.81
C PRO A 334 68.25 31.55 -19.50
N LEU A 335 67.52 32.05 -20.51
CA LEU A 335 66.07 31.97 -20.58
C LEU A 335 65.66 30.52 -20.27
N LEU A 336 65.13 30.30 -19.06
CA LEU A 336 64.56 29.01 -18.70
C LEU A 336 63.39 28.71 -19.63
N ASP A 337 63.60 27.68 -20.41
CA ASP A 337 62.74 27.10 -21.43
C ASP A 337 61.28 26.95 -20.95
N HIS A 338 60.39 27.32 -21.87
CA HIS A 338 58.95 27.17 -21.79
C HIS A 338 58.61 25.66 -21.70
N ASN A 339 58.01 25.18 -20.60
CA ASN A 339 56.98 24.10 -20.59
C ASN A 339 56.58 23.48 -19.24
N ALA A 340 57.08 23.93 -18.09
CA ALA A 340 56.76 23.24 -16.82
C ALA A 340 55.48 23.71 -16.10
N VAL A 341 54.96 24.91 -16.37
CA VAL A 341 53.80 25.47 -15.62
C VAL A 341 52.45 25.02 -16.19
N HIS A 342 52.41 24.50 -17.42
CA HIS A 342 51.16 24.01 -18.02
C HIS A 342 50.69 22.63 -17.52
N ARG A 343 51.57 21.82 -16.90
CA ARG A 343 51.23 20.43 -16.54
C ARG A 343 50.48 20.26 -15.21
N GLY A 344 50.29 21.33 -14.44
CA GLY A 344 49.54 21.27 -13.18
C GLY A 344 48.02 21.48 -13.30
N ILE A 345 47.55 21.97 -14.45
CA ILE A 345 46.13 22.37 -14.64
C ILE A 345 45.43 21.59 -15.77
N THR A 346 46.15 20.76 -16.56
CA THR A 346 45.55 19.97 -17.67
C THR A 346 45.71 18.44 -17.56
N SER A 347 46.01 17.89 -16.37
CA SER A 347 46.23 16.44 -16.20
C SER A 347 45.06 15.64 -15.60
N THR A 348 43.81 16.10 -15.70
CA THR A 348 42.63 15.25 -15.41
C THR A 348 41.51 15.48 -16.42
N LEU A 349 41.85 15.37 -17.71
CA LEU A 349 40.90 15.13 -18.80
C LEU A 349 41.41 13.92 -19.59
N LYS A 350 41.23 12.74 -18.99
CA LYS A 350 41.18 11.41 -19.62
C LYS A 350 40.98 10.36 -18.52
N HIS A 351 39.75 10.28 -18.03
CA HIS A 351 38.93 9.07 -18.11
C HIS A 351 37.49 9.42 -17.74
#